data_AF-A0A9E3IYM2-F1
#
_entry.id   AF-A0A9E3IYM2-F1
#
_cell.length_a   1.000
_cell.length_b   1.000
_cell.length_c   1.000
_cell.angle_alpha   90.00
_cell.angle_beta   90.00
_cell.angle_gamma   90.00
#
_symmetry.space_group_name_H-M   'P 1'
#
loop_
_entity.id
_entity.type
_entity.pdbx_description
1 polymer ?
#
loop_
_entity_poly.entity_id
_entity_poly.type
_entity_poly.pdbx_seq_one_letter_code
_entity_poly.pdbx_strand_id
1 'polypeptide(L)'
;MDDGTPLKPQRSIGDLIGELTGDLAALVRKESELIRAELGEKLNRSAKALGDIAAGGLLLMAALLVLLQALVLALSKVMDPTWAALLVGVAVAAVGYALVRLGMKAISLSGFSPERTTRQLRKDADLIKGNGK
;
A
#
# COMPACT_ATOMS: atom_id res chain seq x y z
N MET A 1 31.10 -46.87 55.73
CA MET A 1 31.07 -45.73 54.81
C MET A 1 30.39 -46.23 53.54
N ASP A 2 29.15 -45.81 53.32
CA ASP A 2 28.31 -46.18 52.16
C ASP A 2 28.24 -44.94 51.27
N ASP A 3 28.86 -44.98 50.10
CA ASP A 3 28.99 -43.86 49.16
C ASP A 3 27.79 -43.86 48.20
N GLY A 4 26.65 -43.40 48.72
CA GLY A 4 25.41 -43.16 47.98
C GLY A 4 25.49 -42.00 46.99
N THR A 5 26.42 -42.04 46.02
CA THR A 5 26.42 -41.07 44.91
C THR A 5 25.20 -41.31 44.04
N PRO A 6 24.26 -40.34 43.93
CA PRO A 6 23.11 -40.50 43.06
C PRO A 6 23.61 -40.49 41.61
N LEU A 7 23.37 -41.57 40.89
CA LEU A 7 23.60 -41.67 39.44
C LEU A 7 22.84 -40.53 38.77
N LYS A 8 23.56 -39.54 38.20
CA LYS A 8 22.96 -38.48 37.40
C LYS A 8 22.09 -39.14 36.32
N PRO A 9 20.79 -38.84 36.23
CA PRO A 9 19.93 -39.43 35.21
C PRO A 9 20.57 -39.21 33.84
N GLN A 10 20.83 -40.30 33.11
CA GLN A 10 21.28 -40.21 31.73
C GLN A 10 20.20 -39.46 30.96
N ARG A 11 20.56 -38.30 30.39
CA ARG A 11 19.64 -37.48 29.60
C ARG A 11 18.98 -38.36 28.55
N SER A 12 17.65 -38.42 28.62
CA SER A 12 16.86 -39.19 27.67
C SER A 12 16.83 -38.46 26.33
N ILE A 13 16.70 -39.20 25.23
CA ILE A 13 16.38 -38.61 23.90
C ILE A 13 15.09 -37.76 23.99
N GLY A 14 14.18 -38.12 24.92
CA GLY A 14 12.98 -37.33 25.22
C GLY A 14 13.29 -35.93 25.79
N ASP A 15 14.35 -35.78 26.58
CA ASP A 15 14.73 -34.48 27.15
C ASP A 15 15.28 -33.53 26.07
N LEU A 16 16.05 -34.06 25.11
CA LEU A 16 16.62 -33.29 24.00
C LEU A 16 15.56 -32.84 23.00
N ILE A 17 14.55 -33.67 22.73
CA ILE A 17 13.40 -33.29 21.89
C ILE A 17 12.56 -32.24 22.60
N GLY A 18 12.38 -32.34 23.92
CA GLY A 18 11.74 -31.31 24.73
C GLY A 18 12.45 -29.96 24.64
N GLU A 19 13.78 -29.95 24.74
CA GLU A 19 14.62 -28.75 24.63
C GLU A 19 14.53 -28.12 23.23
N LEU A 20 14.64 -28.92 22.15
CA LEU A 20 14.48 -28.42 20.77
C LEU A 20 13.08 -27.83 20.51
N THR A 21 12.01 -28.49 20.97
CA THR A 21 10.65 -27.97 20.79
C THR A 21 10.43 -26.67 21.57
N GLY A 22 11.05 -26.53 22.75
CA GLY A 22 11.08 -25.29 23.52
C GLY A 22 11.81 -24.16 22.78
N ASP A 23 12.97 -24.45 22.19
CA ASP A 23 13.75 -23.47 21.43
C ASP A 23 13.05 -23.02 20.14
N LEU A 24 12.38 -23.94 19.44
CA LEU A 24 11.56 -23.62 18.27
C LEU A 24 10.35 -22.75 18.66
N ALA A 25 9.68 -23.06 19.76
CA ALA A 25 8.58 -22.24 20.28
C ALA A 25 9.07 -20.83 20.66
N ALA A 26 10.27 -20.73 21.25
CA ALA A 26 10.90 -19.45 21.58
C ALA A 26 11.30 -18.65 20.31
N LEU A 27 11.78 -19.31 19.26
CA LEU A 27 12.14 -18.68 18.00
C LEU A 27 10.91 -18.13 17.26
N VAL A 28 9.85 -18.94 17.13
CA VAL A 28 8.59 -18.51 16.50
C VAL A 28 8.00 -17.30 17.23
N ARG A 29 8.08 -17.29 18.57
CA ARG A 29 7.65 -16.13 19.35
C ARG A 29 8.50 -14.90 19.07
N LYS A 30 9.82 -15.02 19.02
CA LYS A 30 10.73 -13.92 18.66
C LYS A 30 10.48 -13.38 17.25
N GLU A 31 10.33 -14.26 16.26
CA GLU A 31 9.99 -13.85 14.90
C GLU A 31 8.63 -13.14 14.85
N SER A 32 7.64 -13.62 15.62
CA SER A 32 6.34 -12.97 15.70
C SER A 32 6.41 -11.57 16.33
N GLU A 33 7.24 -11.38 17.35
CA GLU A 33 7.47 -10.09 18.00
C GLU A 33 8.23 -9.14 17.05
N LEU A 34 9.23 -9.64 16.34
CA LEU A 34 9.98 -8.89 15.34
C LEU A 34 9.10 -8.46 14.16
N ILE A 35 8.30 -9.37 13.61
CA ILE A 35 7.37 -9.08 12.51
C ILE A 35 6.36 -8.03 12.96
N ARG A 36 5.81 -8.14 14.18
CA ARG A 36 4.90 -7.13 14.71
C ARG A 36 5.57 -5.76 14.84
N ALA A 37 6.82 -5.71 15.31
CA ALA A 37 7.58 -4.47 15.41
C ALA A 37 7.86 -3.86 14.02
N GLU A 38 8.31 -4.66 13.05
CA GLU A 38 8.59 -4.19 11.69
C GLU A 38 7.32 -3.74 10.97
N LEU A 39 6.21 -4.46 11.13
CA LEU A 39 4.90 -4.06 10.62
C LEU A 39 4.45 -2.74 11.27
N GLY A 40 4.58 -2.59 12.59
CA GLY A 40 4.25 -1.36 13.30
C GLY A 40 5.05 -0.16 12.77
N GLU A 41 6.35 -0.33 12.60
CA GLU A 41 7.24 0.72 12.05
C GLU A 41 6.87 1.05 10.58
N LYS A 42 6.63 0.04 9.73
CA LYS A 42 6.18 0.24 8.35
C LYS A 42 4.83 0.95 8.28
N LEU A 43 3.88 0.57 9.13
CA LEU A 43 2.56 1.21 9.22
C LEU A 43 2.68 2.66 9.68
N ASN A 44 3.48 2.93 10.71
CA ASN A 44 3.69 4.29 11.21
C ASN A 44 4.35 5.19 10.16
N ARG A 45 5.38 4.69 9.46
CA ARG A 45 6.01 5.41 8.35
C ARG A 45 5.03 5.65 7.20
N SER A 46 4.23 4.66 6.85
CA SER A 46 3.21 4.78 5.79
C SER A 46 2.12 5.77 6.19
N ALA A 47 1.67 5.75 7.44
CA ALA A 47 0.70 6.69 7.98
C ALA A 47 1.24 8.12 7.99
N LYS A 48 2.49 8.32 8.43
CA LYS A 48 3.14 9.63 8.38
C LYS A 48 3.28 10.12 6.94
N ALA A 49 3.76 9.28 6.02
CA ALA A 49 3.90 9.65 4.62
C ALA A 49 2.56 10.03 3.98
N LEU A 50 1.49 9.27 4.27
CA LEU A 50 0.14 9.59 3.80
C LEU A 50 -0.37 10.89 4.43
N GLY A 51 -0.08 11.14 5.71
CA GLY A 51 -0.38 12.40 6.40
C GLY A 51 0.33 13.59 5.77
N ASP A 52 1.62 13.48 5.48
CA ASP A 52 2.42 14.53 4.83
C ASP A 52 1.91 14.81 3.41
N ILE A 53 1.58 13.76 2.64
CA ILE A 53 0.98 13.89 1.29
C ILE A 53 -0.39 14.58 1.37
N ALA A 54 -1.24 14.21 2.33
CA ALA A 54 -2.55 14.82 2.50
C ALA A 54 -2.44 16.30 2.89
N ALA A 55 -1.58 16.62 3.86
CA ALA A 55 -1.34 18.00 4.29
C ALA A 55 -0.75 18.86 3.16
N GLY A 56 0.27 18.35 2.47
CA GLY A 56 0.87 19.01 1.31
C GLY A 56 -0.15 19.20 0.18
N GLY A 57 -0.98 18.19 -0.10
CA GLY A 57 -2.06 18.26 -1.07
C GLY A 57 -3.09 19.35 -0.74
N LEU A 58 -3.49 19.48 0.53
CA LEU A 58 -4.38 20.55 0.97
C LEU A 58 -3.76 21.94 0.79
N LEU A 59 -2.48 22.11 1.15
CA LEU A 59 -1.77 23.38 0.99
C LEU A 59 -1.60 23.74 -0.50
N LEU A 60 -1.25 22.79 -1.35
CA LEU A 60 -1.17 22.99 -2.78
C LEU A 60 -2.53 23.33 -3.40
N MET A 61 -3.62 22.70 -2.93
CA MET A 61 -4.97 23.06 -3.35
C MET A 61 -5.30 24.50 -2.98
N ALA A 62 -5.03 24.92 -1.74
CA ALA A 62 -5.26 26.30 -1.31
C ALA A 62 -4.42 27.30 -2.12
N ALA A 63 -3.13 27.00 -2.34
CA ALA A 63 -2.24 27.82 -3.17
C ALA A 63 -2.75 27.92 -4.62
N LEU A 64 -3.23 26.82 -5.20
CA LEU A 64 -3.81 26.82 -6.54
C LEU A 64 -5.03 27.75 -6.62
N LEU A 65 -5.95 27.69 -5.66
CA LEU A 65 -7.13 28.58 -5.64
C LEU A 65 -6.73 30.05 -5.59
N VAL A 66 -5.74 30.41 -4.77
CA VAL A 66 -5.21 31.78 -4.69
C VAL A 66 -4.56 32.20 -6.01
N LEU A 67 -3.79 31.33 -6.64
CA LEU A 67 -3.18 31.60 -7.95
C LEU A 67 -4.21 31.76 -9.06
N LEU A 68 -5.26 30.94 -9.07
CA LEU A 68 -6.36 31.08 -10.03
C LEU A 68 -7.10 32.41 -9.83
N GLN A 69 -7.38 32.79 -8.59
CA GLN A 69 -7.97 34.10 -8.31
C GLN A 69 -7.05 35.24 -8.75
N ALA A 70 -5.76 35.15 -8.49
CA ALA A 70 -4.77 36.12 -8.94
C ALA A 70 -4.73 36.22 -10.48
N LEU A 71 -4.83 35.09 -11.18
CA LEU A 71 -4.89 35.05 -12.64
C LEU A 71 -6.15 35.71 -13.19
N VAL A 72 -7.31 35.44 -12.59
CA VAL A 72 -8.58 36.11 -12.94
C VAL A 72 -8.47 37.62 -12.74
N LEU A 73 -7.94 38.07 -11.59
CA LEU A 73 -7.75 39.49 -11.30
C LEU A 73 -6.71 40.16 -12.22
N ALA A 74 -5.67 39.43 -12.63
CA ALA A 74 -4.70 39.94 -13.59
C ALA A 74 -5.35 40.14 -14.96
N LEU A 75 -6.15 39.16 -15.41
CA LEU A 75 -6.82 39.20 -16.69
C LEU A 75 -7.97 40.20 -16.71
N SER A 76 -8.63 40.44 -15.57
CA SER A 76 -9.67 41.46 -15.45
C SER A 76 -9.17 42.91 -15.61
N LYS A 77 -7.85 43.12 -15.68
CA LYS A 77 -7.27 44.45 -16.02
C LYS A 77 -7.37 44.77 -17.51
N VAL A 78 -7.57 43.76 -18.36
CA VAL A 78 -7.63 43.89 -19.82
C VAL A 78 -8.97 43.45 -20.42
N MET A 79 -9.81 42.75 -19.66
CA MET A 79 -11.18 42.38 -20.06
C MET A 79 -12.13 42.41 -18.87
N ASP A 80 -13.43 42.29 -19.15
CA ASP A 80 -14.46 42.22 -18.10
C ASP A 80 -14.22 41.04 -17.13
N PRO A 81 -14.41 41.24 -15.80
CA PRO A 81 -14.13 40.21 -14.80
C PRO A 81 -14.88 38.90 -15.00
N THR A 82 -16.12 38.94 -15.50
CA THR A 82 -16.94 37.74 -15.72
C THR A 82 -16.34 36.90 -16.85
N TRP A 83 -15.91 37.54 -17.94
CA TRP A 83 -15.27 36.87 -19.06
C TRP A 83 -13.88 36.34 -18.69
N ALA A 84 -13.12 37.08 -17.88
CA ALA A 84 -11.84 36.62 -17.35
C ALA A 84 -12.01 35.34 -16.51
N ALA A 85 -12.96 35.34 -15.58
CA ALA A 85 -13.26 34.18 -14.73
C ALA A 85 -13.71 32.96 -15.55
N LEU A 86 -14.56 33.18 -16.55
CA LEU A 86 -15.06 32.12 -17.44
C LEU A 86 -13.91 31.49 -18.25
N LEU A 87 -13.04 32.31 -18.84
CA LEU A 87 -11.93 31.83 -19.66
C LEU A 87 -10.92 31.03 -18.84
N VAL A 88 -10.53 31.53 -17.65
CA VAL A 88 -9.64 30.81 -16.74
C VAL A 88 -10.30 29.51 -16.27
N GLY A 89 -11.58 29.54 -15.91
CA GLY A 89 -12.32 28.35 -15.48
C GLY A 89 -12.35 27.26 -16.56
N VAL A 90 -12.65 27.61 -17.81
CA VAL A 90 -12.64 26.66 -18.93
C VAL A 90 -11.24 26.10 -19.19
N ALA A 91 -10.20 26.94 -19.17
CA ALA A 91 -8.84 26.49 -19.37
C ALA A 91 -8.40 25.48 -18.30
N VAL A 92 -8.67 25.78 -17.03
CA VAL A 92 -8.35 24.90 -15.90
C VAL A 92 -9.16 23.62 -15.94
N ALA A 93 -10.45 23.69 -16.30
CA ALA A 93 -11.31 22.51 -16.46
C ALA A 93 -10.79 21.57 -17.55
N ALA A 94 -10.30 22.10 -18.68
CA ALA A 94 -9.70 21.29 -19.74
C ALA A 94 -8.43 20.57 -19.27
N VAL A 95 -7.54 21.28 -18.56
CA VAL A 95 -6.33 20.69 -17.97
C VAL A 95 -6.70 19.63 -16.93
N GLY A 96 -7.64 19.93 -16.03
CA GLY A 96 -8.12 19.00 -15.01
C GLY A 96 -8.71 17.73 -15.63
N TYR A 97 -9.54 17.87 -16.66
CA TYR A 97 -10.10 16.74 -17.40
C TYR A 97 -9.00 15.85 -18.02
N ALA A 98 -7.98 16.47 -18.64
CA ALA A 98 -6.85 15.74 -19.20
C ALA A 98 -6.06 14.98 -18.11
N LEU A 99 -5.76 15.63 -16.99
CA LEU A 99 -5.05 15.00 -15.87
C LEU A 99 -5.83 13.83 -15.27
N VAL A 100 -7.15 13.98 -15.07
CA VAL A 100 -8.02 12.88 -14.60
C VAL A 100 -7.97 11.71 -15.58
N ARG A 101 -8.09 11.98 -16.89
CA ARG A 101 -7.99 10.94 -17.93
C ARG A 101 -6.63 10.24 -17.91
N LEU A 102 -5.53 10.98 -17.73
CA LEU A 102 -4.19 10.40 -17.64
C LEU A 102 -4.00 9.57 -16.37
N GLY A 103 -4.48 10.05 -15.22
CA GLY A 103 -4.45 9.32 -13.96
C GLY A 103 -5.26 8.03 -14.00
N MET A 104 -6.47 8.07 -14.54
CA MET A 104 -7.29 6.88 -14.77
C MET A 104 -6.60 5.88 -15.69
N LYS A 105 -5.94 6.35 -16.75
CA LYS A 105 -5.13 5.49 -17.63
C LYS A 105 -3.96 4.87 -16.88
N ALA A 106 -3.22 5.65 -16.08
CA ALA A 106 -2.09 5.16 -15.30
C ALA A 106 -2.50 4.05 -14.33
N ILE A 107 -3.62 4.21 -13.62
CA ILE A 107 -4.18 3.19 -12.71
C ILE A 107 -4.61 1.94 -13.49
N SER A 108 -5.24 2.11 -14.67
CA SER A 108 -5.64 0.97 -15.51
C SER A 108 -4.45 0.20 -16.10
N LEU A 109 -3.33 0.88 -16.36
CA LEU A 109 -2.10 0.30 -16.89
C LEU A 109 -1.23 -0.36 -15.80
N SER A 110 -1.38 0.06 -14.54
CA SER A 110 -0.63 -0.50 -13.40
C SER A 110 -1.21 -1.82 -12.85
N GLY A 111 -2.02 -2.52 -13.64
CA GLY A 111 -2.17 -3.97 -13.48
C GLY A 111 -3.11 -4.45 -12.38
N PHE A 112 -4.27 -3.80 -12.20
CA PHE A 112 -5.40 -4.43 -11.47
C PHE A 112 -6.24 -5.39 -12.35
N SER A 113 -5.89 -5.54 -13.63
CA SER A 113 -6.35 -6.69 -14.43
C SER A 113 -5.23 -7.72 -14.43
N PRO A 114 -5.30 -8.80 -13.62
CA PRO A 114 -4.34 -9.88 -13.74
C PRO A 114 -4.59 -10.62 -15.06
N GLU A 115 -3.98 -10.13 -16.15
CA GLU A 115 -4.03 -10.73 -17.49
C GLU A 115 -3.47 -12.17 -17.49
N ARG A 116 -2.69 -12.52 -16.46
CA ARG A 116 -2.18 -13.87 -16.22
C ARG A 116 -3.24 -14.76 -15.58
N THR A 117 -3.95 -14.27 -14.55
CA THR A 117 -5.01 -15.03 -13.87
C THR A 117 -6.21 -15.25 -14.76
N THR A 118 -6.61 -14.27 -15.57
CA THR A 118 -7.75 -14.43 -16.50
C THR A 118 -7.47 -15.43 -17.63
N ARG A 119 -6.21 -15.52 -18.11
CA ARG A 119 -5.82 -16.54 -19.09
C ARG A 119 -5.78 -17.95 -18.49
N GLN A 120 -5.32 -18.10 -17.25
CA GLN A 120 -5.33 -19.40 -16.58
C GLN A 120 -6.75 -19.84 -16.21
N LEU A 121 -7.58 -18.94 -15.71
CA LEU A 121 -9.01 -19.21 -15.47
C LEU A 121 -9.78 -19.58 -16.75
N ARG A 122 -9.47 -18.97 -17.90
CA ARG A 122 -10.05 -19.37 -19.19
C ARG A 122 -9.57 -20.76 -19.63
N LYS A 123 -8.28 -21.04 -19.48
CA LYS A 123 -7.71 -22.35 -19.85
C LYS A 123 -8.30 -23.47 -18.99
N ASP A 124 -8.49 -23.23 -17.70
CA ASP A 124 -9.09 -24.19 -16.77
C ASP A 124 -10.60 -24.39 -17.05
N ALA A 125 -11.31 -23.32 -17.40
CA ALA A 125 -12.72 -23.41 -17.80
C ALA A 125 -12.93 -24.17 -19.12
N ASP A 126 -12.05 -23.99 -20.10
CA ASP A 126 -12.09 -24.71 -21.38
C ASP A 126 -11.78 -26.21 -21.19
N LEU A 127 -10.89 -26.56 -20.24
CA LEU A 127 -10.60 -27.96 -19.90
C LEU A 127 -11.78 -28.64 -19.19
N ILE A 128 -12.49 -27.93 -18.32
CA ILE A 128 -13.71 -28.46 -17.66
C ILE A 128 -14.86 -28.60 -18.66
N LYS A 129 -14.97 -27.69 -19.64
CA LYS A 129 -16.01 -27.74 -20.68
C LYS A 129 -15.70 -28.78 -21.78
N GLY A 130 -14.43 -29.16 -21.94
CA GLY A 130 -13.95 -30.13 -22.95
C GLY A 130 -14.06 -31.60 -22.56
N ASN A 131 -14.32 -31.94 -21.30
CA ASN A 131 -14.31 -33.33 -20.80
C ASN A 131 -15.71 -33.96 -20.63
N GLY A 132 -16.70 -33.49 -21.41
CA GLY A 132 -18.09 -33.94 -21.36
C GLY A 132 -18.55 -34.81 -22.53
N LYS A 133 -17.67 -35.62 -23.13
CA LYS A 133 -18.05 -36.66 -24.10
C LYS A 133 -17.44 -38.01 -23.72
#